data_AF-A0A1Q5T469-F1
#
_entry.id   AF-A0A1Q5T469-F1
#
_cell.length_a   1.000
_cell.length_b   1.000
_cell.length_c   1.000
_cell.angle_alpha   90.00
_cell.angle_beta   90.00
_cell.angle_gamma   90.00
#
_symmetry.space_group_name_H-M   'P 1'
#
loop_
_entity.id
_entity.type
_entity.pdbx_description
1 polymer ?
#
loop_
_entity_poly.entity_id
_entity_poly.type
_entity_poly.pdbx_seq_one_letter_code
_entity_poly.pdbx_strand_id
1 'polypeptide(L)'
;MPMFQSEQELYDVLGRFFEKVAETEESKQLIAGMELGAGYDAFVQYVFHKPEAKITWTQENGRLKIVCGETDLRPELIFEQTADVGHKFWLGKLDLQQALARQQIKVQGPLVNALKVLPQLDAIYPAYREYLQEIGRSDLLP
;
A
#
# COMPACT_ATOMS: atom_id res chain seq x y z
N MET A 1 3.62 -12.75 -17.32
CA MET A 1 4.60 -11.65 -17.47
C MET A 1 4.47 -10.78 -16.22
N PRO A 2 5.57 -10.19 -15.73
CA PRO A 2 5.47 -9.25 -14.61
C PRO A 2 4.60 -8.05 -15.04
N MET A 3 3.67 -7.62 -14.18
CA MET A 3 2.80 -6.47 -14.48
C MET A 3 3.59 -5.14 -14.49
N PHE A 4 4.71 -5.11 -13.76
CA PHE A 4 5.60 -3.96 -13.65
C PHE A 4 7.00 -4.36 -14.08
N GLN A 5 7.65 -3.52 -14.88
CA GLN A 5 8.97 -3.75 -15.46
C GLN A 5 10.10 -3.19 -14.59
N SER A 6 9.82 -2.18 -13.75
CA SER A 6 10.82 -1.52 -12.90
C SER A 6 10.23 -0.99 -11.60
N GLU A 7 11.08 -0.75 -10.61
CA GLU A 7 10.67 -0.10 -9.36
C GLU A 7 10.09 1.28 -9.60
N GLN A 8 10.64 2.03 -10.57
CA GLN A 8 10.19 3.35 -10.93
C GLN A 8 8.76 3.31 -11.48
N GLU A 9 8.45 2.32 -12.33
CA GLU A 9 7.08 2.11 -12.80
C GLU A 9 6.13 1.79 -11.65
N LEU A 10 6.58 1.01 -10.67
CA LEU A 10 5.79 0.72 -9.47
C LEU A 10 5.53 1.99 -8.65
N TYR A 11 6.54 2.84 -8.46
CA TYR A 11 6.39 4.12 -7.75
C TYR A 11 5.48 5.08 -8.51
N ASP A 12 5.60 5.16 -9.84
CA ASP A 12 4.74 6.00 -10.67
C ASP A 12 3.28 5.54 -10.69
N VAL A 13 3.03 4.25 -10.50
CA VAL A 13 1.67 3.71 -10.41
C VAL A 13 1.17 3.70 -8.96
N LEU A 14 1.73 2.86 -8.09
CA LEU A 14 1.25 2.67 -6.72
C LEU A 14 1.65 3.81 -5.79
N GLY A 15 2.89 4.31 -5.90
CA GLY A 15 3.36 5.42 -5.05
C GLY A 15 2.50 6.67 -5.24
N ARG A 16 2.34 7.11 -6.49
CA ARG A 16 1.47 8.26 -6.83
C ARG A 16 -0.01 8.03 -6.50
N PHE A 17 -0.50 6.80 -6.65
CA PHE A 17 -1.86 6.47 -6.21
C PHE A 17 -2.02 6.71 -4.70
N PHE A 18 -1.07 6.25 -3.89
CA PHE A 18 -1.13 6.47 -2.44
C PHE A 18 -0.97 7.94 -2.07
N GLU A 19 -0.16 8.71 -2.80
CA GLU A 19 -0.07 10.16 -2.62
C GLU A 19 -1.42 10.82 -2.90
N LYS A 20 -2.10 10.44 -3.98
CA LYS A 20 -3.45 10.93 -4.30
C LYS A 20 -4.47 10.57 -3.21
N VAL A 21 -4.42 9.33 -2.70
CA VAL A 21 -5.28 8.89 -1.59
C VAL A 21 -4.95 9.65 -0.31
N ALA A 22 -3.68 9.94 -0.02
CA ALA A 22 -3.25 10.67 1.17
C ALA A 22 -3.86 12.08 1.29
N GLU A 23 -4.30 12.66 0.19
CA GLU A 23 -4.95 13.97 0.14
C GLU A 23 -6.47 13.93 0.37
N THR A 24 -7.09 12.74 0.40
CA THR A 24 -8.54 12.61 0.56
C THR A 24 -8.99 12.59 2.02
N GLU A 25 -10.27 12.89 2.26
CA GLU A 25 -10.84 12.86 3.62
C GLU A 25 -10.88 11.43 4.18
N GLU A 26 -11.03 10.42 3.33
CA GLU A 26 -11.00 9.00 3.71
C GLU A 26 -9.63 8.62 4.28
N SER A 27 -8.53 9.14 3.71
CA SER A 27 -7.20 8.89 4.26
C SER A 27 -6.98 9.58 5.60
N LYS A 28 -7.57 10.75 5.83
CA LYS A 28 -7.53 11.38 7.17
C LYS A 28 -8.21 10.52 8.23
N GLN A 29 -9.33 9.88 7.89
CA GLN A 29 -10.00 8.93 8.78
C GLN A 29 -9.18 7.65 8.99
N LEU A 30 -8.47 7.19 7.95
CA LEU A 30 -7.52 6.08 7.99
C LEU A 30 -6.44 6.31 9.04
N ILE A 31 -5.77 7.46 8.95
CA ILE A 31 -4.70 7.85 9.88
C ILE A 31 -5.25 8.06 11.29
N ALA A 32 -6.43 8.69 11.42
CA ALA A 32 -7.04 8.90 12.74
C ALA A 32 -7.33 7.58 13.47
N GLY A 33 -7.58 6.50 12.73
CA GLY A 33 -7.73 5.14 13.26
C GLY A 33 -6.42 4.37 13.47
N MET A 34 -5.29 4.88 12.99
CA MET A 34 -3.97 4.28 13.13
C MET A 34 -3.17 5.02 14.20
N GLU A 35 -2.79 4.32 15.26
CA GLU A 35 -1.89 4.85 16.28
C GLU A 35 -0.49 4.30 16.04
N LEU A 36 0.50 5.18 15.90
CA LEU A 36 1.90 4.78 15.86
C LEU A 36 2.35 4.36 17.26
N GLY A 37 2.68 3.08 17.42
CA GLY A 37 3.28 2.57 18.64
C GLY A 37 4.57 3.30 19.00
N ALA A 38 4.88 3.37 20.29
CA ALA A 38 6.09 4.01 20.79
C ALA A 38 7.34 3.35 20.17
N GLY A 39 8.20 4.16 19.54
CA GLY A 39 9.41 3.68 18.89
C GLY A 39 9.25 3.29 17.41
N TYR A 40 8.10 3.55 16.79
CA TYR A 40 7.92 3.46 15.35
C TYR A 40 7.78 4.85 14.73
N ASP A 41 8.27 4.98 13.50
CA ASP A 41 8.25 6.22 12.72
C ASP A 41 7.39 6.10 11.46
N ALA A 42 6.89 4.90 11.15
CA ALA A 42 6.02 4.62 10.01
C ALA A 42 4.95 3.58 10.37
N PHE A 43 3.75 3.73 9.80
CA PHE A 43 2.64 2.81 10.05
C PHE A 43 2.92 1.47 9.37
N VAL A 44 3.29 1.53 8.09
CA VAL A 44 3.46 0.35 7.27
C VAL A 44 4.53 0.55 6.19
N GLN A 45 5.31 -0.49 5.93
CA GLN A 45 6.19 -0.58 4.76
C GLN A 45 5.76 -1.75 3.89
N TYR A 46 5.54 -1.46 2.61
CA TYR A 46 5.35 -2.46 1.58
C TYR A 46 6.68 -2.74 0.91
N VAL A 47 7.18 -3.96 1.05
CA VAL A 47 8.35 -4.48 0.37
C VAL A 47 7.85 -5.34 -0.79
N PHE A 48 8.16 -4.91 -2.01
CA PHE A 48 7.80 -5.59 -3.23
C PHE A 48 9.01 -6.31 -3.81
N HIS A 49 8.76 -7.49 -4.36
CA HIS A 49 9.70 -8.25 -5.16
C HIS A 49 9.22 -8.33 -6.61
N LYS A 50 10.20 -8.40 -7.53
CA LYS A 50 9.99 -8.51 -8.98
C LYS A 50 9.04 -7.42 -9.53
N PRO A 51 9.50 -6.16 -9.61
CA PRO A 51 10.83 -5.64 -9.26
C PRO A 51 11.01 -5.39 -7.75
N GLU A 52 12.26 -5.26 -7.29
CA GLU A 52 12.56 -4.87 -5.91
C GLU A 52 12.17 -3.41 -5.71
N ALA A 53 11.25 -3.14 -4.78
CA ALA A 53 10.78 -1.79 -4.50
C ALA A 53 10.25 -1.69 -3.08
N LYS A 54 10.33 -0.49 -2.49
CA LYS A 54 9.80 -0.22 -1.14
C LYS A 54 8.92 1.01 -1.15
N ILE A 55 7.76 0.92 -0.50
CA ILE A 55 6.87 2.06 -0.30
C ILE A 55 6.49 2.10 1.18
N THR A 56 6.82 3.19 1.85
CA THR A 56 6.61 3.37 3.29
C THR A 56 5.58 4.46 3.53
N TRP A 57 4.60 4.16 4.38
CA TRP A 57 3.57 5.09 4.82
C TRP A 57 3.90 5.58 6.22
N THR A 58 4.11 6.89 6.34
CA THR A 58 4.39 7.57 7.61
C THR A 58 3.41 8.72 7.80
N GLN A 59 3.50 9.41 8.93
CA GLN A 59 2.79 10.66 9.15
C GLN A 59 3.77 11.84 9.19
N GLU A 60 3.35 12.95 8.61
CA GLU A 60 4.03 14.23 8.76
C GLU A 60 2.98 15.31 8.98
N ASN A 61 3.11 16.08 10.07
CA ASN A 61 2.16 17.15 10.43
C ASN A 61 0.68 16.69 10.47
N GLY A 62 0.44 15.45 10.94
CA GLY A 62 -0.91 14.87 11.03
C GLY A 62 -1.52 14.46 9.69
N ARG A 63 -0.70 14.33 8.64
CA ARG A 63 -1.11 13.87 7.30
C ARG A 63 -0.31 12.64 6.88
N LEU A 64 -0.91 11.80 6.02
CA LEU A 64 -0.24 10.62 5.48
C LEU A 64 0.84 11.10 4.51
N LYS A 65 2.05 10.59 4.68
CA LYS A 65 3.19 10.85 3.81
C LYS A 65 3.68 9.53 3.25
N ILE A 66 3.90 9.52 1.94
CA ILE A 66 4.38 8.36 1.20
C ILE A 66 5.87 8.57 0.93
N VAL A 67 6.68 7.55 1.23
CA VAL A 67 8.11 7.53 0.96
C VAL A 67 8.40 6.34 0.08
N CYS A 68 8.83 6.59 -1.15
CA CYS A 68 9.28 5.55 -2.08
C CYS A 68 10.79 5.33 -1.96
N GLY A 69 11.22 4.07 -2.02
CA GLY A 69 12.62 3.67 -1.90
C GLY A 69 13.08 3.35 -0.48
N GLU A 70 14.40 3.27 -0.32
CA GLU A 70 15.04 3.02 0.97
C GLU A 70 14.81 4.16 1.96
N THR A 71 14.64 3.81 3.25
CA THR A 71 14.40 4.76 4.31
C THR A 71 14.86 4.21 5.66
N ASP A 72 15.30 5.10 6.55
CA ASP A 72 15.67 4.76 7.93
C ASP A 72 14.47 4.76 8.89
N LEU A 73 13.26 5.04 8.38
CA LEU A 73 12.03 4.98 9.15
C LEU A 73 11.79 3.56 9.67
N ARG A 74 11.36 3.43 10.93
CA ARG A 74 11.01 2.15 11.53
C ARG A 74 9.52 1.88 11.37
N PRO A 75 9.09 0.99 10.46
CA PRO A 75 7.69 0.66 10.29
C PRO A 75 7.20 -0.25 11.43
N GLU A 76 5.99 0.01 11.92
CA GLU A 76 5.31 -0.89 12.85
C GLU A 76 4.91 -2.20 12.17
N LEU A 77 4.53 -2.13 10.89
CA LEU A 77 4.09 -3.26 10.09
C LEU A 77 4.87 -3.33 8.76
N ILE A 78 5.29 -4.54 8.37
CA ILE A 78 5.92 -4.78 7.07
C ILE A 78 5.09 -5.81 6.30
N PHE A 79 4.69 -5.47 5.08
CA PHE A 79 4.11 -6.39 4.11
C PHE A 79 5.15 -6.71 3.04
N GLU A 80 5.52 -7.99 2.93
CA GLU A 80 6.43 -8.48 1.90
C GLU A 80 5.64 -9.31 0.88
N GLN A 81 5.69 -8.94 -0.39
CA GLN A 81 4.91 -9.56 -1.47
C GLN A 81 5.53 -9.30 -2.85
N THR A 82 5.00 -9.90 -3.92
CA THR A 82 5.38 -9.45 -5.28
C THR A 82 4.58 -8.22 -5.69
N ALA A 83 5.10 -7.43 -6.62
CA ALA A 83 4.38 -6.29 -7.18
C ALA A 83 2.99 -6.69 -7.75
N ASP A 84 2.92 -7.84 -8.43
CA ASP A 84 1.66 -8.41 -8.95
C ASP A 84 0.63 -8.71 -7.85
N VAL A 85 1.08 -9.22 -6.70
CA VAL A 85 0.20 -9.54 -5.56
C VAL A 85 -0.34 -8.25 -4.95
N GLY A 86 0.54 -7.26 -4.74
CA GLY A 86 0.12 -5.95 -4.24
C GLY A 86 -0.87 -5.25 -5.17
N HIS A 87 -0.61 -5.27 -6.47
CA HIS A 87 -1.52 -4.72 -7.46
C HIS A 87 -2.91 -5.39 -7.43
N LYS A 88 -2.97 -6.72 -7.35
CA LYS A 88 -4.25 -7.45 -7.20
C LYS A 88 -4.98 -7.12 -5.91
N PHE A 89 -4.24 -6.92 -4.82
CA PHE A 89 -4.81 -6.47 -3.55
C PHE A 89 -5.47 -5.10 -3.71
N TRP A 90 -4.76 -4.10 -4.26
CA TRP A 90 -5.30 -2.75 -4.46
C TRP A 90 -6.41 -2.66 -5.52
N LEU A 91 -6.50 -3.63 -6.43
CA LEU A 91 -7.67 -3.79 -7.31
C LEU A 91 -8.91 -4.35 -6.58
N GLY A 92 -8.79 -4.79 -5.33
CA GLY A 92 -9.84 -5.53 -4.61
C GLY A 92 -10.09 -6.91 -5.21
N LYS A 93 -9.08 -7.51 -5.86
CA LYS A 93 -9.15 -8.84 -6.50
C LYS A 93 -8.46 -9.93 -5.69
N LEU A 94 -7.82 -9.56 -4.58
CA LEU A 94 -7.19 -10.47 -3.66
C LEU A 94 -7.59 -10.09 -2.24
N ASP A 95 -8.17 -11.06 -1.52
CA ASP A 95 -8.48 -10.91 -0.11
C ASP A 95 -7.21 -11.10 0.74
N LEU A 96 -7.03 -10.26 1.77
CA LEU A 96 -5.83 -10.28 2.61
C LEU A 96 -5.69 -11.61 3.37
N GLN A 97 -6.78 -12.13 3.95
CA GLN A 97 -6.71 -13.37 4.73
C GLN A 97 -6.33 -14.55 3.82
N GLN A 98 -6.91 -14.62 2.63
CA GLN A 98 -6.55 -15.63 1.64
C GLN A 98 -5.09 -15.49 1.17
N ALA A 99 -4.61 -14.26 0.97
CA ALA A 99 -3.23 -14.00 0.56
C ALA A 99 -2.22 -14.43 1.63
N LEU A 100 -2.51 -14.15 2.91
CA LEU A 100 -1.72 -14.57 4.06
C LEU A 100 -1.72 -16.10 4.20
N ALA A 101 -2.91 -16.72 4.13
CA ALA A 101 -3.05 -18.17 4.21
C ALA A 101 -2.29 -18.91 3.09
N ARG A 102 -2.22 -18.32 1.91
CA ARG A 102 -1.47 -18.83 0.74
C ARG A 102 -0.01 -18.38 0.72
N GLN A 103 0.45 -17.66 1.74
CA GLN A 103 1.83 -17.13 1.83
C GLN A 103 2.22 -16.24 0.63
N GLN A 104 1.24 -15.64 -0.04
CA GLN A 104 1.48 -14.68 -1.12
C GLN A 104 1.91 -13.32 -0.57
N ILE A 105 1.49 -13.03 0.66
CA ILE A 105 1.88 -11.88 1.45
C ILE A 105 2.47 -12.43 2.74
N LYS A 106 3.65 -11.95 3.14
CA LYS A 106 4.20 -12.16 4.47
C LYS A 106 4.05 -10.87 5.27
N VAL A 107 3.78 -11.02 6.56
CA VAL A 107 3.59 -9.88 7.47
C VAL A 107 4.53 -9.99 8.64
N GLN A 108 5.14 -8.87 9.00
CA GLN A 108 5.90 -8.70 10.22
C GLN A 108 5.30 -7.53 11.01
N GLY A 109 4.99 -7.73 12.29
CA GLY A 109 4.37 -6.71 13.14
C GLY A 109 2.91 -7.01 13.53
N PRO A 110 2.24 -6.08 14.25
CA PRO A 110 0.92 -6.28 14.81
C PRO A 110 -0.18 -6.14 13.73
N LEU A 111 -0.51 -7.24 13.06
CA LEU A 111 -1.54 -7.29 12.01
C LEU A 111 -2.90 -6.71 12.45
N VAL A 112 -3.20 -6.73 13.76
CA VAL A 112 -4.45 -6.16 14.32
C VAL A 112 -4.70 -4.71 13.91
N ASN A 113 -3.66 -3.89 13.79
CA ASN A 113 -3.81 -2.49 13.40
C ASN A 113 -4.23 -2.38 11.93
N ALA A 114 -3.63 -3.16 11.03
CA ALA A 114 -4.06 -3.23 9.63
C ALA A 114 -5.49 -3.77 9.47
N LEU A 115 -5.90 -4.75 10.28
CA LEU A 115 -7.26 -5.30 10.22
C LEU A 115 -8.34 -4.28 10.59
N LYS A 116 -8.06 -3.33 11.49
CA LYS A 116 -8.99 -2.23 11.82
C LYS A 116 -9.22 -1.28 10.65
N VAL A 117 -8.22 -1.19 9.76
CA VAL A 117 -8.20 -0.27 8.62
C VAL A 117 -8.85 -0.90 7.38
N LEU A 118 -8.90 -2.23 7.29
CA LEU A 118 -9.49 -2.96 6.15
C LEU A 118 -10.87 -2.44 5.69
N PRO A 119 -11.85 -2.13 6.57
CA PRO A 119 -13.16 -1.65 6.13
C PRO A 119 -13.11 -0.34 5.34
N GLN A 120 -12.07 0.47 5.55
CA GLN A 120 -11.88 1.74 4.84
C GLN A 120 -11.29 1.54 3.44
N LEU A 121 -10.65 0.39 3.19
CA LEU A 121 -10.08 0.06 1.87
C LEU A 121 -11.16 -0.20 0.82
N ASP A 122 -12.38 -0.57 1.23
CA ASP A 122 -13.50 -0.78 0.30
C ASP A 122 -13.81 0.47 -0.53
N ALA A 123 -13.60 1.66 0.04
CA ALA A 123 -13.73 2.93 -0.67
C ALA A 123 -12.52 3.23 -1.59
N ILE A 124 -11.36 2.64 -1.31
CA ILE A 124 -10.10 2.88 -2.04
C ILE A 124 -9.99 1.98 -3.28
N TYR A 125 -10.53 0.75 -3.26
CA TYR A 125 -10.44 -0.16 -4.41
C TYR A 125 -11.06 0.40 -5.72
N PRO A 126 -12.23 1.06 -5.71
CA PRO A 126 -12.76 1.71 -6.92
C PRO A 126 -11.86 2.85 -7.40
N ALA A 127 -11.36 3.68 -6.48
CA ALA A 127 -10.47 4.80 -6.79
C ALA A 127 -9.18 4.33 -7.48
N TYR A 128 -8.64 3.17 -7.12
CA TYR A 128 -7.46 2.62 -7.79
C TYR A 128 -7.74 2.28 -9.26
N ARG A 129 -8.93 1.73 -9.58
CA ARG A 129 -9.30 1.40 -10.96
C ARG A 129 -9.49 2.64 -11.80
N GLU A 130 -10.19 3.63 -11.26
CA GLU A 130 -10.38 4.93 -11.92
C GLU A 130 -9.04 5.62 -12.16
N TYR A 131 -8.15 5.60 -11.17
CA TYR A 131 -6.79 6.12 -11.29
C TYR A 131 -6.01 5.46 -12.43
N LEU A 132 -6.03 4.12 -12.55
CA LEU A 132 -5.35 3.41 -13.63
C LEU A 132 -5.86 3.84 -15.01
N GLN A 133 -7.16 4.09 -15.15
CA GLN A 133 -7.74 4.63 -16.39
C GLN A 133 -7.26 6.05 -16.67
N GLU A 134 -7.24 6.91 -15.64
CA GLU A 134 -6.80 8.31 -15.72
C GLU A 134 -5.36 8.45 -16.21
N ILE A 135 -4.45 7.59 -15.72
CA ILE A 135 -3.04 7.60 -16.13
C ILE A 135 -2.76 6.79 -17.41
N GLY A 136 -3.80 6.29 -18.09
CA GLY A 136 -3.69 5.52 -19.33
C GLY A 136 -3.11 4.11 -19.15
N ARG A 137 -3.09 3.58 -17.91
CA ARG A 137 -2.62 2.23 -17.57
C ARG A 137 -3.74 1.19 -17.57
N SER A 138 -4.61 1.28 -18.57
CA SER A 138 -5.69 0.30 -18.76
C SER A 138 -5.17 -1.11 -19.07
N ASP A 139 -3.89 -1.25 -19.46
CA ASP A 139 -3.19 -2.53 -19.59
C ASP A 139 -3.08 -3.31 -18.27
N LEU A 140 -3.17 -2.61 -17.14
CA LEU A 140 -3.17 -3.19 -15.80
C LEU A 140 -4.57 -3.52 -15.28
N LEU A 141 -5.61 -3.21 -16.04
CA LEU A 141 -6.98 -3.58 -15.70
C LEU A 141 -7.28 -5.00 -16.22
N PRO A 142 -8.16 -5.76 -15.53
CA PRO A 142 -8.59 -7.08 -15.98
C PRO A 142 -9.48 -7.01 -17.23
#